data_AF-A0A963BAT9-F1
#
_entry.id   AF-A0A963BAT9-F1
#
_cell.length_a   1.000
_cell.length_b   1.000
_cell.length_c   1.000
_cell.angle_alpha   90.00
_cell.angle_beta   90.00
_cell.angle_gamma   90.00
#
_symmetry.space_group_name_H-M   'P 1'
#
loop_
_entity.id
_entity.type
_entity.pdbx_description
1 polymer ?
#
loop_
_entity_poly.entity_id
_entity_poly.type
_entity_poly.pdbx_seq_one_letter_code
_entity_poly.pdbx_strand_id
1 'polypeptide(L)'
;MSAAPSQISATISAATKERLDRFTESHGLKKNFVVEQALLFFMEARRELPDEALVPARIVLEEEGFDRVVAMLAESPAPTEDLRELMRADSD
;
A
#
# COMPACT_ATOMS: atom_id res chain seq x y z
N MET A 1 3.00 29.36 -23.43
CA MET A 1 4.36 29.32 -22.84
C MET A 1 4.60 27.90 -22.42
N SER A 2 5.56 27.18 -23.02
CA SER A 2 5.87 25.81 -22.58
C SER A 2 6.54 25.93 -21.21
N ALA A 3 5.86 25.50 -20.15
CA ALA A 3 6.44 25.48 -18.82
C ALA A 3 7.65 24.54 -18.82
N ALA A 4 8.75 24.97 -18.20
CA ALA A 4 9.91 24.11 -18.02
C ALA A 4 9.52 22.88 -17.19
N PRO A 5 10.11 21.70 -17.46
CA PRO A 5 9.85 20.52 -16.66
C PRO A 5 10.23 20.78 -15.20
N SER A 6 9.31 20.47 -14.29
CA SER A 6 9.53 20.54 -12.84
C SER A 6 10.19 19.25 -12.36
N GLN A 7 11.14 19.36 -11.43
CA GLN A 7 11.78 18.22 -10.80
C GLN A 7 11.41 18.15 -9.32
N ILE A 8 11.03 16.95 -8.87
CA ILE A 8 10.83 16.63 -7.46
C ILE A 8 11.85 15.58 -7.01
N SER A 9 12.17 15.59 -5.73
CA SER A 9 13.03 14.58 -5.08
C SER A 9 12.29 13.98 -3.90
N ALA A 10 12.28 12.66 -3.80
CA ALA A 10 11.66 11.94 -2.68
C ALA A 10 12.47 10.68 -2.35
N THR A 11 12.51 10.33 -1.07
CA THR A 11 13.11 9.07 -0.60
C THR A 11 12.04 7.99 -0.56
N ILE A 12 12.33 6.83 -1.16
CA ILE A 12 11.47 5.65 -1.11
C ILE A 12 12.23 4.47 -0.52
N SER A 13 11.49 3.45 -0.06
CA SER A 13 12.12 2.21 0.41
C SER A 13 12.82 1.47 -0.74
N ALA A 14 13.87 0.71 -0.42
CA ALA A 14 14.56 -0.14 -1.39
C ALA A 14 13.60 -1.12 -2.09
N ALA A 15 12.68 -1.73 -1.32
CA ALA A 15 11.67 -2.63 -1.86
C ALA A 15 10.72 -1.93 -2.85
N THR A 16 10.32 -0.68 -2.59
CA THR A 16 9.49 0.10 -3.51
C THR A 16 10.24 0.40 -4.80
N LYS A 17 11.52 0.76 -4.71
CA LYS A 17 12.38 0.99 -5.88
C LYS A 17 12.48 -0.27 -6.74
N GLU A 18 12.76 -1.42 -6.13
CA GLU A 18 12.84 -2.69 -6.85
C GLU A 18 11.54 -3.04 -7.59
N ARG A 19 10.39 -2.83 -6.94
CA ARG A 19 9.07 -3.03 -7.56
C ARG A 19 8.86 -2.10 -8.75
N LEU A 20 9.21 -0.82 -8.63
CA LEU A 20 9.12 0.15 -9.72
C LEU A 20 10.02 -0.26 -10.89
N ASP A 21 11.27 -0.63 -10.60
CA ASP A 21 12.25 -1.03 -11.61
C ASP A 21 11.73 -2.22 -12.42
N ARG A 22 11.32 -3.30 -11.74
CA ARG A 22 10.75 -4.50 -12.37
C ARG A 22 9.48 -4.20 -13.18
N PHE A 23 8.60 -3.35 -12.65
CA PHE A 23 7.38 -2.95 -13.36
C PHE A 23 7.72 -2.20 -14.66
N THR A 24 8.64 -1.25 -14.61
CA THR A 24 9.04 -0.49 -15.80
C THR A 24 9.74 -1.34 -16.85
N GLU A 25 10.61 -2.26 -16.42
CA GLU A 25 11.33 -3.17 -17.33
C GLU A 25 10.38 -4.13 -18.03
N SER A 26 9.48 -4.78 -17.28
CA SER A 26 8.50 -5.74 -17.83
C SER A 26 7.50 -5.11 -18.80
N HIS A 27 7.22 -3.81 -18.68
CA HIS A 27 6.21 -3.11 -19.49
C HIS A 27 6.83 -2.14 -20.51
N GLY A 28 8.16 -2.03 -20.58
CA GLY A 28 8.85 -1.11 -21.49
C GLY A 28 8.56 0.37 -21.20
N LEU A 29 8.25 0.73 -19.95
CA LEU A 29 7.85 2.07 -19.54
C LEU A 29 9.03 2.85 -18.95
N LYS A 30 8.98 4.19 -19.05
CA LYS A 30 9.95 5.05 -18.37
C LYS A 30 9.55 5.25 -16.90
N LYS A 31 10.52 5.23 -15.98
CA LYS A 31 10.28 5.49 -14.55
C LYS A 31 9.59 6.83 -14.30
N ASN A 32 10.06 7.90 -14.93
CA ASN A 32 9.44 9.23 -14.81
C ASN A 32 7.97 9.23 -15.26
N PHE A 33 7.64 8.48 -16.31
CA PHE A 33 6.25 8.36 -16.78
C PHE A 33 5.39 7.65 -15.72
N VAL A 34 5.85 6.53 -15.19
CA VAL A 34 5.11 5.78 -14.15
C VAL A 34 4.93 6.63 -12.88
N VAL A 35 5.97 7.36 -12.46
CA VAL A 35 5.90 8.26 -11.29
C VAL A 35 4.88 9.38 -11.51
N GLU A 36 4.91 10.04 -12.68
CA GLU A 36 3.95 11.10 -13.02
C GLU A 36 2.52 10.56 -13.00
N GLN A 37 2.26 9.44 -13.66
CA GLN A 37 0.93 8.83 -13.69
C GLN A 37 0.46 8.43 -12.29
N ALA A 38 1.34 7.83 -11.48
CA ALA A 38 1.01 7.46 -10.11
C ALA A 38 0.62 8.67 -9.25
N LEU A 39 1.32 9.80 -9.39
CA LEU A 39 0.99 11.04 -8.67
C LEU A 39 -0.35 11.60 -9.11
N LEU A 40 -0.62 11.64 -10.42
CA LEU A 40 -1.91 12.09 -10.95
C LEU A 40 -3.07 11.23 -10.45
N PHE A 41 -2.95 9.90 -10.57
CA PHE A 41 -3.97 8.97 -10.07
C PHE A 41 -4.18 9.10 -8.56
N PHE A 42 -3.12 9.23 -7.79
CA PHE A 42 -3.22 9.40 -6.34
C PHE A 42 -3.98 10.67 -5.96
N MET A 43 -3.69 11.81 -6.61
CA MET A 43 -4.37 13.06 -6.35
C MET A 43 -5.83 13.04 -6.79
N GLU A 44 -6.14 12.43 -7.93
CA GLU A 44 -7.51 12.38 -8.45
C GLU A 44 -8.38 11.44 -7.60
N ALA A 45 -7.86 10.25 -7.25
CA ALA A 45 -8.56 9.32 -6.37
C ALA A 45 -8.90 9.97 -5.01
N ARG A 46 -8.00 10.81 -4.46
CA ARG A 46 -8.24 11.59 -3.23
C ARG A 46 -9.29 12.68 -3.36
N ARG A 47 -9.60 13.16 -4.57
CA ARG A 47 -10.66 14.16 -4.79
C ARG A 47 -12.03 13.51 -4.97
N GLU A 48 -12.07 12.39 -5.67
CA GLU A 48 -13.32 11.72 -6.04
C GLU A 48 -13.86 10.81 -4.93
N LEU A 49 -12.98 10.25 -4.10
CA LEU A 49 -13.35 9.27 -3.09
C LEU A 49 -13.34 9.87 -1.68
N PRO A 50 -14.30 9.49 -0.82
CA PRO A 50 -14.24 9.82 0.60
C PRO A 50 -13.01 9.14 1.25
N ASP A 51 -12.45 9.73 2.31
CA ASP A 51 -11.19 9.27 2.91
C ASP A 51 -11.25 7.79 3.35
N GLU A 52 -12.44 7.30 3.72
CA GLU A 52 -12.68 5.92 4.13
C GLU A 52 -12.58 4.91 2.97
N ALA A 53 -12.67 5.35 1.71
CA ALA A 53 -12.55 4.50 0.54
C ALA A 53 -11.09 4.24 0.13
N LEU A 54 -10.13 4.97 0.71
CA LEU A 54 -8.70 4.77 0.45
C LEU A 54 -8.07 3.90 1.53
N VAL A 55 -7.97 2.60 1.27
CA VAL A 55 -7.25 1.68 2.15
C VAL A 55 -5.76 2.03 2.17
N PRO A 56 -5.17 2.38 3.32
CA PRO A 56 -3.75 2.69 3.40
C PRO A 56 -2.90 1.49 2.98
N ALA A 57 -1.95 1.70 2.08
CA ALA A 57 -1.01 0.65 1.67
C ALA A 57 -0.01 0.25 2.79
N ARG A 58 -0.01 0.97 3.92
CA ARG A 58 0.85 0.72 5.08
C ARG A 58 0.06 0.98 6.35
N ILE A 59 0.22 0.10 7.33
CA ILE A 59 -0.25 0.27 8.70
C ILE A 59 0.97 0.69 9.52
N VAL A 60 0.90 1.85 10.16
CA VAL A 60 1.94 2.32 11.09
C VAL A 60 1.49 1.99 12.50
N LEU A 61 2.34 1.31 13.24
CA LEU A 61 2.07 0.90 14.62
C LEU A 61 3.07 1.61 15.55
N GLU A 62 2.59 1.94 16.74
CA GLU A 62 3.48 2.23 17.87
C GLU A 62 4.26 0.97 18.24
N GLU A 63 5.42 1.15 18.87
CA GLU A 63 6.35 0.07 19.21
C GLU A 63 5.66 -1.09 19.95
N GLU A 64 4.88 -0.79 21.00
CA GLU A 64 4.14 -1.80 21.76
C GLU A 64 3.13 -2.56 20.89
N GLY A 65 2.48 -1.88 19.94
CA GLY A 65 1.55 -2.50 19.01
C GLY A 65 2.26 -3.44 18.03
N PHE A 66 3.44 -3.02 17.56
CA PHE A 66 4.28 -3.85 16.69
C PHE A 66 4.74 -5.13 17.40
N ASP A 67 5.22 -5.04 18.64
CA ASP A 67 5.66 -6.19 19.42
C ASP A 67 4.55 -7.22 19.64
N ARG A 68 3.33 -6.74 19.94
CA ARG A 68 2.15 -7.61 20.06
C ARG A 68 1.87 -8.37 18.75
N VAL A 69 1.93 -7.68 17.61
CA VAL A 69 1.72 -8.31 16.30
C VAL A 69 2.80 -9.34 16.00
N VAL A 70 4.07 -9.01 16.27
CA VAL A 70 5.19 -9.95 16.08
C VAL A 70 5.01 -11.20 16.95
N ALA A 71 4.62 -11.06 18.21
CA ALA A 71 4.35 -12.18 19.09
C ALA A 71 3.23 -13.08 18.57
N MET A 72 2.12 -12.49 18.08
CA MET A 72 1.01 -13.25 17.48
C MET A 72 1.39 -13.95 16.18
N LEU A 73 2.31 -13.39 15.40
CA LEU A 73 2.81 -14.04 14.17
C LEU A 73 3.76 -15.21 14.49
N ALA A 74 4.58 -15.07 15.53
CA ALA A 74 5.49 -16.13 15.98
C ALA A 74 4.74 -17.30 16.64
N GLU A 75 3.74 -16.98 17.47
CA GLU A 75 2.89 -17.94 18.17
C GLU A 75 1.42 -17.63 17.87
N SER A 76 0.94 -18.14 16.74
CA SER A 76 -0.44 -17.90 16.32
C SER A 76 -1.43 -18.56 17.28
N PRO A 77 -2.33 -17.79 17.92
CA PRO A 77 -3.34 -18.37 18.79
C PRO A 77 -4.36 -19.17 17.96
N ALA A 78 -4.95 -20.18 18.60
CA ALA A 78 -6.05 -20.91 17.98
C ALA A 78 -7.25 -19.97 17.74
N PRO A 79 -8.00 -20.14 16.64
CA PRO A 79 -9.22 -19.38 16.39
C PRO A 79 -10.24 -19.52 17.54
N THR A 80 -10.80 -18.40 17.98
CA THR A 80 -11.87 -18.38 18.99
C THR A 80 -13.12 -19.10 18.47
N GLU A 81 -14.02 -19.52 19.37
CA GLU A 81 -15.29 -20.12 18.95
C GLU A 81 -16.11 -19.16 18.08
N ASP A 82 -16.25 -17.90 18.52
CA ASP A 82 -16.97 -16.86 17.79
C ASP A 82 -16.43 -16.65 16.36
N LEU A 83 -15.10 -16.66 16.20
CA LEU A 83 -14.49 -16.55 14.86
C LEU A 83 -14.80 -17.78 14.01
N ARG A 84 -14.79 -18.98 14.60
CA ARG A 84 -15.13 -20.23 13.91
C ARG A 84 -16.61 -20.28 13.52
N GLU A 85 -17.49 -19.74 14.35
CA GLU A 85 -18.92 -19.61 14.04
C GLU A 85 -19.16 -18.60 12.92
N LEU A 86 -18.55 -17.40 13.01
CA LEU A 86 -18.63 -16.36 11.97
C LEU A 86 -18.19 -16.88 10.60
N MET A 87 -17.04 -17.55 10.52
CA MET A 87 -16.52 -18.08 9.24
C MET A 87 -17.35 -19.22 8.66
N ARG A 88 -18.18 -19.91 9.45
CA ARG A 88 -19.14 -20.92 8.96
C ARG A 88 -20.43 -20.29 8.43
N ALA A 89 -20.85 -19.16 8.99
CA ALA A 89 -22.09 -18.49 8.61
C ALA A 89 -22.08 -17.94 7.17
N ASP A 90 -20.90 -17.65 6.61
CA ASP A 90 -20.73 -17.22 5.20
C ASP A 90 -20.69 -18.39 4.19
N SER A 91 -20.88 -19.64 4.64
CA SER A 91 -20.80 -20.85 3.80
C SER A 91 -22.14 -21.47 3.40
N ASP A 92 -23.27 -20.85 3.77
CA ASP A 92 -24.65 -21.22 3.38
C ASP A 92 -25.28 -20.14 2.47
#